data_AF-A0A2I1CD59-F1
#
_entry.id   AF-A0A2I1CD59-F1
#
_cell.length_a   1.000
_cell.length_b   1.000
_cell.length_c   1.000
_cell.angle_alpha   90.00
_cell.angle_beta   90.00
_cell.angle_gamma   90.00
#
_symmetry.space_group_name_H-M   'P 1'
#
loop_
_entity.id
_entity.type
_entity.pdbx_description
1 polymer ?
#
loop_
_entity_poly.entity_id
_entity_poly.type
_entity_poly.pdbx_seq_one_letter_code
_entity_poly.pdbx_strand_id
1 'polypeptide(L)'
;MRSARMLSSGLRAFNSALPRTVLSQPKSRHFSQLLSQTPQPSPTPSSRLLRTRFPQLTVRNNSSSSSSPPNLTDQTSNAAQDAANEEQNRLRREQEPAYQITFTCKPCGHRSSHRMSKHGYHRGTILIRCPSCLNRHVIADHLNIFMDKKSTLEDILQREGKRLTRGYVDGDMEFWEDGTVKKREEADDGSQAK
;
A
#
# COMPACT_ATOMS: atom_id res chain seq x y z
N MET A 1 -35.89 20.36 -59.75
CA MET A 1 -37.10 21.20 -59.56
C MET A 1 -37.95 20.57 -58.46
N ARG A 2 -38.29 21.35 -57.42
CA ARG A 2 -39.47 21.31 -56.51
C ARG A 2 -39.98 19.92 -56.08
N SER A 3 -40.09 19.57 -54.79
CA SER A 3 -40.89 20.29 -53.79
C SER A 3 -40.64 19.73 -52.38
N ALA A 4 -40.75 20.63 -51.40
CA ALA A 4 -40.69 20.36 -49.97
C ALA A 4 -41.96 19.68 -49.42
N ARG A 5 -41.83 18.96 -48.30
CA ARG A 5 -42.82 18.95 -47.22
C ARG A 5 -42.15 18.77 -45.85
N MET A 6 -42.33 19.80 -45.01
CA MET A 6 -42.17 19.81 -43.56
C MET A 6 -43.27 18.97 -42.92
N LEU A 7 -42.95 18.19 -41.88
CA LEU A 7 -43.91 17.81 -40.84
C LEU A 7 -43.21 17.77 -39.47
N SER A 8 -43.72 18.64 -38.60
CA SER A 8 -43.42 18.83 -37.18
C SER A 8 -44.20 17.85 -36.31
N SER A 9 -43.57 17.24 -35.31
CA SER A 9 -44.15 16.74 -34.04
C SER A 9 -43.04 16.02 -33.26
N GLY A 10 -42.87 16.09 -31.95
CA GLY A 10 -43.58 16.73 -30.85
C GLY A 10 -42.84 16.33 -29.57
N LEU A 11 -42.75 17.27 -28.62
CA LEU A 11 -42.13 17.10 -27.31
C LEU A 11 -42.88 16.06 -26.46
N ARG A 12 -42.16 15.17 -25.76
CA ARG A 12 -42.60 14.64 -24.45
C ARG A 12 -41.39 14.45 -23.53
N ALA A 13 -41.21 15.40 -22.63
CA ALA A 13 -40.45 15.21 -21.41
C ALA A 13 -41.30 14.39 -20.45
N PHE A 14 -40.81 13.22 -20.04
CA PHE A 14 -41.40 12.46 -18.95
C PHE A 14 -40.57 12.69 -17.69
N ASN A 15 -41.07 13.60 -16.87
CA ASN A 15 -40.73 13.68 -15.45
C ASN A 15 -41.42 12.53 -14.73
N SER A 16 -40.65 11.64 -14.11
CA SER A 16 -41.15 10.75 -13.06
C SER A 16 -40.41 11.04 -11.76
N ALA A 17 -41.05 11.85 -10.93
CA ALA A 17 -40.69 12.05 -9.54
C ALA A 17 -40.96 10.75 -8.77
N LEU A 18 -39.96 10.28 -8.01
CA LEU A 18 -40.12 9.20 -7.04
C LEU A 18 -39.57 9.66 -5.67
N PRO A 19 -40.17 9.17 -4.57
CA PRO A 19 -40.19 9.87 -3.29
C PRO A 19 -38.90 9.71 -2.47
N ARG A 20 -38.57 10.81 -1.77
CA ARG A 20 -37.58 10.85 -0.68
C ARG A 20 -38.04 9.96 0.47
N THR A 21 -37.35 8.84 0.71
CA THR A 21 -37.44 8.12 1.96
C THR A 21 -36.41 8.67 2.94
N VAL A 22 -36.92 9.21 4.05
CA VAL A 22 -36.16 9.79 5.16
C VAL A 22 -35.71 8.63 6.05
N LEU A 23 -34.41 8.33 6.08
CA LEU A 23 -33.87 7.34 7.01
C LEU A 23 -33.50 8.02 8.33
N SER A 24 -34.21 7.57 9.35
CA SER A 24 -34.14 7.97 10.77
C SER A 24 -32.74 7.79 11.37
N GLN A 25 -32.21 8.86 11.98
CA GLN A 25 -31.06 8.84 12.88
C GLN A 25 -31.44 8.20 14.23
N PRO A 26 -30.69 7.22 14.74
CA PRO A 26 -30.82 6.82 16.14
C PRO A 26 -30.12 7.83 17.05
N LYS A 27 -30.91 8.33 18.01
CA LYS A 27 -30.55 9.27 19.07
C LYS A 27 -29.46 8.70 19.99
N SER A 28 -28.50 9.58 20.31
CA SER A 28 -27.55 9.49 21.41
C SER A 28 -28.25 9.08 22.71
N ARG A 29 -27.79 7.98 23.33
CA ARG A 29 -28.17 7.62 24.70
C ARG A 29 -27.18 8.23 25.68
N HIS A 30 -27.71 9.08 26.55
CA HIS A 30 -27.02 9.69 27.67
C HIS A 30 -26.62 8.63 28.70
N PHE A 31 -25.36 8.66 29.12
CA PHE A 31 -24.83 7.82 30.19
C PHE A 31 -24.80 8.65 31.48
N SER A 32 -25.86 8.54 32.27
CA SER A 32 -25.90 9.05 33.64
C SER A 32 -26.68 8.06 34.48
N GLN A 33 -26.03 7.44 35.47
CA GLN A 33 -26.50 7.45 36.86
C GLN A 33 -25.50 6.75 37.77
N LEU A 34 -25.18 7.49 38.83
CA LEU A 34 -24.27 7.21 39.93
C LEU A 34 -24.96 6.38 41.02
N LEU A 35 -24.14 5.65 41.80
CA LEU A 35 -24.27 5.28 43.23
C LEU A 35 -25.58 4.55 43.65
N SER A 36 -25.58 3.40 44.33
CA SER A 36 -25.03 3.17 45.67
C SER A 36 -25.30 1.71 46.04
N GLN A 37 -24.36 1.00 46.68
CA GLN A 37 -24.71 -0.04 47.66
C GLN A 37 -23.49 -0.39 48.53
N THR A 38 -23.66 -0.14 49.82
CA THR A 38 -22.77 -0.59 50.90
C THR A 38 -22.96 -2.09 51.14
N PRO A 39 -21.94 -2.77 51.67
CA PRO A 39 -22.20 -3.52 52.90
C PRO A 39 -21.09 -3.41 53.95
N GLN A 40 -21.50 -3.65 55.19
CA GLN A 40 -20.77 -3.59 56.45
C GLN A 40 -19.58 -4.58 56.57
N PRO A 41 -18.68 -4.37 57.57
CA PRO A 41 -17.45 -5.15 57.75
C PRO A 41 -17.60 -6.28 58.79
N SER A 42 -16.81 -7.35 58.64
CA SER A 42 -16.42 -8.29 59.71
C SER A 42 -15.16 -9.08 59.27
N PRO A 43 -14.41 -9.77 60.16
CA PRO A 43 -12.97 -9.57 60.32
C PRO A 43 -12.08 -10.67 59.72
N THR A 44 -10.78 -10.35 59.68
CA THR A 44 -9.59 -11.10 59.24
C THR A 44 -9.56 -12.60 59.57
N PRO A 45 -8.76 -13.39 58.81
CA PRO A 45 -7.46 -13.75 59.37
C PRO A 45 -6.28 -13.59 58.40
N SER A 46 -5.14 -13.22 59.00
CA SER A 46 -3.83 -13.04 58.39
C SER A 46 -3.39 -14.19 57.50
N SER A 47 -3.05 -13.87 56.25
CA SER A 47 -2.15 -14.68 55.42
C SER A 47 -0.97 -13.79 54.99
N ARG A 48 0.22 -14.18 55.44
CA ARG A 48 1.50 -13.53 55.10
C ARG A 48 1.71 -13.66 53.59
N LEU A 49 1.63 -12.57 52.86
CA LEU A 49 2.08 -12.53 51.46
C LEU A 49 3.58 -12.23 51.44
N LEU A 50 4.37 -13.17 50.91
CA LEU A 50 5.74 -12.90 50.48
C LEU A 50 5.68 -11.84 49.38
N ARG A 51 6.13 -10.63 49.70
CA ARG A 51 6.26 -9.52 48.76
C ARG A 51 7.43 -9.79 47.83
N THR A 52 7.19 -10.48 46.72
CA THR A 52 8.13 -10.48 45.60
C THR A 52 8.23 -9.05 45.08
N ARG A 53 9.39 -8.43 45.29
CA ARG A 53 9.74 -7.14 44.68
C ARG A 53 9.92 -7.37 43.19
N PHE A 54 8.89 -7.08 42.40
CA PHE A 54 9.08 -6.80 40.99
C PHE A 54 9.96 -5.54 40.88
N PRO A 55 11.09 -5.56 40.15
CA PRO A 55 11.81 -4.34 39.89
C PRO A 55 10.89 -3.46 39.05
N GLN A 56 10.48 -2.31 39.60
CA GLN A 56 9.96 -1.24 38.76
C GLN A 56 11.07 -0.87 37.80
N LEU A 57 10.94 -1.29 36.54
CA LEU A 57 11.64 -0.65 35.44
C LEU A 57 11.15 0.79 35.44
N THR A 58 11.93 1.68 36.04
CA THR A 58 11.79 3.10 35.82
C THR A 58 12.19 3.34 34.37
N VAL A 59 11.20 3.46 33.50
CA VAL A 59 11.41 4.00 32.15
C VAL A 59 11.84 5.45 32.37
N ARG A 60 13.16 5.66 32.41
CA ARG A 60 13.76 6.98 32.48
C ARG A 60 13.63 7.59 31.09
N ASN A 61 12.49 8.25 30.84
CA ASN A 61 12.37 9.15 29.70
C ASN A 61 13.36 10.30 29.93
N ASN A 62 14.47 10.26 29.22
CA ASN A 62 15.44 11.35 29.18
C ASN A 62 14.87 12.48 28.30
N SER A 63 13.88 13.20 28.82
CA SER A 63 13.33 14.39 28.19
C SER A 63 14.12 15.63 28.63
N SER A 64 15.41 15.67 28.30
CA SER A 64 16.23 16.89 28.43
C SER A 64 16.24 17.66 27.12
N SER A 65 15.05 18.13 26.71
CA SER A 65 14.85 19.20 25.74
C SER A 65 13.47 19.80 25.97
N SER A 66 13.42 21.04 26.42
CA SER A 66 12.22 21.86 26.65
C SER A 66 11.53 22.31 25.34
N SER A 67 11.60 21.49 24.31
CA SER A 67 10.89 21.66 23.05
C SER A 67 10.00 20.43 22.88
N SER A 68 8.69 20.62 23.01
CA SER A 68 7.71 19.66 22.50
C SER A 68 8.15 19.24 21.09
N PRO A 69 8.21 17.93 20.76
CA PRO A 69 8.55 17.54 19.39
C PRO A 69 7.59 18.27 18.45
N PRO A 70 8.09 18.92 17.38
CA PRO A 70 7.21 19.59 16.44
C PRO A 70 6.18 18.58 15.94
N ASN A 71 4.93 19.03 15.80
CA ASN A 71 3.87 18.16 15.29
C ASN A 71 4.31 17.60 13.93
N LEU A 72 3.96 16.36 13.59
CA LEU A 72 4.36 15.70 12.33
C LEU A 72 3.96 16.54 11.09
N THR A 73 3.03 17.47 11.25
CA THR A 73 2.50 18.38 10.24
C THR A 73 3.11 19.80 10.24
N ASP A 74 3.90 20.19 11.26
CA ASP A 74 4.41 21.57 11.42
C ASP A 74 5.85 21.74 10.91
N GLN A 75 6.37 20.79 10.13
CA GLN A 75 7.70 20.91 9.54
C GLN A 75 7.73 22.04 8.51
N THR A 76 8.57 23.05 8.76
CA THR A 76 8.87 24.09 7.77
C THR A 76 9.67 23.44 6.63
N SER A 77 9.14 23.47 5.41
CA SER A 77 9.83 22.88 4.26
C SER A 77 11.14 23.62 4.00
N ASN A 78 12.24 22.87 3.95
CA ASN A 78 13.56 23.38 3.64
C ASN A 78 14.07 22.61 2.42
N ALA A 79 14.01 23.27 1.25
CA ALA A 79 14.33 22.65 -0.03
C ALA A 79 15.72 21.97 -0.06
N ALA A 80 16.71 22.51 0.67
CA ALA A 80 18.03 21.91 0.75
C ALA A 80 18.04 20.61 1.57
N GLN A 81 17.29 20.56 2.68
CA GLN A 81 17.15 19.36 3.50
C GLN A 81 16.31 18.30 2.79
N ASP A 82 15.23 18.70 2.11
CA ASP A 82 14.39 17.79 1.34
C ASP A 82 15.17 17.13 0.19
N ALA A 83 16.01 17.90 -0.53
CA ALA A 83 16.90 17.38 -1.54
C ALA A 83 17.92 16.38 -0.97
N ALA A 84 18.54 16.69 0.19
CA ALA A 84 19.46 15.79 0.86
C ALA A 84 18.78 14.48 1.31
N ASN A 85 17.55 14.56 1.81
CA ASN A 85 16.76 13.41 2.22
C ASN A 85 16.37 12.53 1.03
N GLU A 86 15.98 13.12 -0.11
CA GLU A 86 15.67 12.37 -1.33
C GLU A 86 16.88 11.63 -1.87
N GLU A 87 18.06 12.28 -1.87
CA GLU A 87 19.31 11.64 -2.28
C GLU A 87 19.68 10.48 -1.34
N GLN A 88 19.57 10.68 -0.03
CA GLN A 88 19.79 9.59 0.93
C GLN A 88 18.81 8.43 0.72
N ASN A 89 17.55 8.71 0.40
CA ASN A 89 16.54 7.69 0.10
C ASN A 89 16.82 6.97 -1.23
N ARG A 90 17.36 7.66 -2.23
CA ARG A 90 17.82 7.06 -3.49
C ARG A 90 18.96 6.08 -3.24
N LEU A 91 20.01 6.51 -2.54
CA LEU A 91 21.16 5.65 -2.20
C LEU A 91 20.74 4.42 -1.40
N ARG A 92 19.82 4.59 -0.43
CA ARG A 92 19.26 3.46 0.32
C ARG A 92 18.50 2.48 -0.58
N ARG A 93 17.65 2.99 -1.48
CA ARG A 93 16.89 2.17 -2.45
C ARG A 93 17.80 1.46 -3.44
N GLU A 94 18.95 2.03 -3.79
CA GLU A 94 19.94 1.41 -4.69
C GLU A 94 20.69 0.25 -4.02
N GLN A 95 21.04 0.41 -2.73
CA GLN A 95 21.73 -0.62 -1.95
C GLN A 95 20.80 -1.77 -1.51
N GLU A 96 19.48 -1.55 -1.44
CA GLU A 96 18.54 -2.59 -1.03
C GLU A 96 18.49 -3.73 -2.07
N PRO A 97 18.50 -5.01 -1.62
CA PRO A 97 18.32 -6.14 -2.54
C PRO A 97 17.00 -6.02 -3.29
N ALA A 98 17.10 -6.05 -4.62
CA ALA A 98 15.98 -5.87 -5.53
C ALA A 98 15.92 -6.99 -6.56
N TYR A 99 14.74 -7.21 -7.11
CA TYR A 99 14.53 -8.00 -8.32
C TYR A 99 14.31 -7.07 -9.50
N GLN A 100 14.76 -7.53 -10.67
CA GLN A 100 14.38 -6.98 -11.96
C GLN A 100 13.37 -7.95 -12.57
N ILE A 101 12.22 -7.44 -12.99
CA ILE A 101 11.21 -8.21 -13.70
C ILE A 101 10.98 -7.61 -15.07
N THR A 102 10.89 -8.47 -16.08
CA THR A 102 10.34 -8.11 -17.38
C THR A 102 9.09 -8.92 -17.61
N PHE A 103 7.95 -8.26 -17.76
CA PHE A 103 6.67 -8.91 -17.97
C PHE A 103 5.92 -8.29 -19.14
N THR A 104 4.97 -9.07 -19.67
CA THR A 104 4.06 -8.61 -20.72
C THR A 104 2.71 -8.29 -20.09
N CYS A 105 2.28 -7.05 -20.24
CA CYS A 105 0.97 -6.60 -19.79
C CYS A 105 -0.14 -7.32 -20.58
N LYS A 106 -1.04 -8.04 -19.92
CA LYS A 106 -2.13 -8.77 -20.59
C LYS A 106 -3.11 -7.91 -21.38
N PRO A 107 -3.68 -6.81 -20.83
CA PRO A 107 -4.70 -6.06 -21.55
C PRO A 107 -4.18 -5.34 -22.81
N CYS A 108 -2.88 -5.01 -22.89
CA CYS A 108 -2.32 -4.27 -24.03
C CYS A 108 -1.16 -4.95 -24.77
N GLY A 109 -0.65 -6.08 -24.27
CA GLY A 109 0.46 -6.82 -24.89
C GLY A 109 1.84 -6.17 -24.78
N HIS A 110 1.97 -4.99 -24.16
CA HIS A 110 3.25 -4.30 -24.07
C HIS A 110 4.18 -4.96 -23.04
N ARG A 111 5.44 -5.17 -23.42
CA ARG A 111 6.49 -5.74 -22.55
C ARG A 111 7.27 -4.61 -21.89
N SER A 112 7.38 -4.65 -20.57
CA SER A 112 8.10 -3.62 -19.80
C SER A 112 8.93 -4.24 -18.67
N SER A 113 10.02 -3.56 -18.34
CA SER A 113 10.97 -3.97 -17.30
C SER A 113 10.87 -3.03 -16.10
N HIS A 114 10.81 -3.58 -14.90
CA HIS A 114 10.65 -2.82 -13.65
C HIS A 114 11.58 -3.37 -12.56
N ARG A 115 12.03 -2.49 -11.66
CA ARG A 115 12.80 -2.84 -10.47
C ARG A 115 11.91 -2.79 -9.24
N MET A 116 11.94 -3.82 -8.40
CA MET A 116 11.19 -3.86 -7.14
C MET A 116 12.02 -4.44 -6.01
N SER A 117 11.77 -4.01 -4.77
CA SER A 117 12.52 -4.53 -3.62
C SER A 117 12.18 -6.00 -3.36
N LYS A 118 13.20 -6.76 -2.95
CA LYS A 118 13.05 -8.17 -2.57
C LYS A 118 12.09 -8.31 -1.39
N HIS A 119 12.16 -7.38 -0.43
CA HIS A 119 11.25 -7.38 0.72
C HIS A 119 9.79 -7.22 0.28
N GLY A 120 9.51 -6.25 -0.58
CA GLY A 120 8.17 -5.98 -1.09
C GLY A 120 7.59 -7.16 -1.84
N TYR A 121 8.40 -7.86 -2.65
CA TYR A 121 7.96 -9.04 -3.39
C TYR A 121 7.53 -10.20 -2.50
N HIS A 122 8.27 -10.50 -1.42
CA HIS A 122 8.05 -11.70 -0.59
C HIS A 122 7.10 -11.48 0.60
N ARG A 123 6.92 -10.22 1.03
CA ARG A 123 6.17 -9.91 2.26
C ARG A 123 5.14 -8.81 2.08
N GLY A 124 5.22 -8.03 1.01
CA GLY A 124 4.34 -6.89 0.75
C GLY A 124 3.37 -7.14 -0.39
N THR A 125 2.74 -6.05 -0.83
CA THR A 125 1.92 -6.01 -2.04
C THR A 125 2.56 -5.06 -3.03
N ILE A 126 2.90 -5.54 -4.22
CA ILE A 126 3.60 -4.78 -5.26
C ILE A 126 2.70 -4.62 -6.48
N LEU A 127 2.58 -3.37 -6.91
CA LEU A 127 1.95 -3.01 -8.17
C LEU A 127 2.95 -2.29 -9.06
N ILE A 128 2.95 -2.65 -10.34
CA ILE A 128 3.76 -1.97 -11.36
C ILE A 128 2.86 -1.27 -12.37
N ARG A 129 3.23 -0.04 -12.74
CA ARG A 129 2.50 0.72 -13.73
C ARG A 129 3.00 0.35 -15.12
N CYS A 130 2.10 -0.10 -16.00
CA CYS A 130 2.45 -0.32 -17.40
C CYS A 130 2.56 1.03 -18.13
N PRO A 131 3.63 1.29 -18.90
CA PRO A 131 3.81 2.57 -19.59
C PRO A 131 2.83 2.77 -20.76
N SER A 132 2.30 1.71 -21.36
CA SER A 132 1.37 1.82 -22.49
C SER A 132 -0.09 1.99 -22.06
N CYS A 133 -0.61 1.13 -21.19
CA CYS A 133 -2.02 1.22 -20.74
C CYS A 133 -2.22 2.07 -19.49
N LEU A 134 -1.15 2.56 -18.86
CA LEU A 134 -1.11 3.40 -17.65
C LEU A 134 -1.76 2.81 -16.39
N ASN A 135 -2.41 1.65 -16.51
CA ASN A 135 -2.96 0.85 -15.43
C ASN A 135 -1.84 0.21 -14.59
N ARG A 136 -2.20 -0.11 -13.35
CA ARG A 136 -1.32 -0.80 -12.40
C ARG A 136 -1.64 -2.29 -12.42
N HIS A 137 -0.60 -3.11 -12.51
CA HIS A 137 -0.70 -4.57 -12.50
C HIS A 137 -0.16 -5.11 -11.18
N VAL A 138 -0.93 -5.99 -10.54
CA VAL A 138 -0.54 -6.68 -9.32
C VAL A 138 0.49 -7.76 -9.68
N ILE A 139 1.62 -7.75 -8.95
CA ILE A 139 2.73 -8.70 -9.15
C ILE A 139 2.84 -9.65 -7.96
N ALA A 140 2.71 -9.13 -6.76
CA ALA A 140 2.62 -9.91 -5.53
C ALA A 140 1.59 -9.25 -4.62
N ASP A 141 0.78 -10.04 -3.94
CA ASP A 141 -0.14 -9.59 -2.91
C ASP A 141 -0.08 -10.52 -1.70
N HIS A 142 0.75 -10.17 -0.72
CA HIS A 142 0.86 -10.90 0.55
C HIS A 142 0.03 -10.29 1.68
N LEU A 143 -0.51 -9.08 1.47
CA LEU A 143 -1.30 -8.33 2.45
C LEU A 143 -2.81 -8.42 2.20
N ASN A 144 -3.24 -9.19 1.18
CA ASN A 144 -4.64 -9.43 0.87
C ASN A 144 -5.42 -8.14 0.57
N ILE A 145 -4.81 -7.21 -0.14
CA ILE A 145 -5.44 -5.92 -0.48
C ILE A 145 -6.34 -6.07 -1.71
N PHE A 146 -5.93 -6.90 -2.68
CA PHE A 146 -6.64 -7.10 -3.95
C PHE A 146 -7.19 -8.52 -4.09
N MET A 147 -6.54 -9.50 -3.46
CA MET A 147 -6.90 -10.91 -3.56
C MET A 147 -7.15 -11.53 -2.18
N ASP A 148 -8.14 -12.43 -2.09
CA ASP A 148 -8.51 -13.10 -0.82
C ASP A 148 -7.41 -14.04 -0.31
N LYS A 149 -6.52 -14.49 -1.19
CA LYS A 149 -5.40 -15.38 -0.86
C LYS A 149 -4.07 -14.70 -1.18
N LYS A 150 -3.07 -14.97 -0.33
CA LYS A 150 -1.70 -14.55 -0.60
C LYS A 150 -1.25 -15.17 -1.91
N SER A 151 -0.80 -14.32 -2.82
CA SER A 151 -0.42 -14.77 -4.16
C SER A 151 0.82 -14.05 -4.63
N THR A 152 1.77 -14.84 -5.12
CA THR A 152 2.96 -14.36 -5.82
C THR A 152 2.75 -14.43 -7.32
N LEU A 153 3.65 -13.82 -8.09
CA LEU A 153 3.57 -13.88 -9.55
C LEU A 153 3.66 -15.33 -10.05
N GLU A 154 4.45 -16.16 -9.39
CA GLU A 154 4.57 -17.59 -9.68
C GLU A 154 3.23 -18.30 -9.50
N ASP A 155 2.53 -18.05 -8.38
CA ASP A 155 1.21 -18.65 -8.10
C ASP A 155 0.15 -18.19 -9.11
N ILE A 156 0.21 -16.91 -9.50
CA ILE A 156 -0.70 -16.33 -10.50
C ILE A 156 -0.48 -17.00 -11.86
N LEU A 157 0.78 -17.14 -12.29
CA LEU A 157 1.12 -17.75 -13.57
C LEU A 157 0.82 -19.26 -13.57
N GLN A 158 1.09 -19.96 -12.45
CA GLN A 158 0.81 -21.38 -12.34
C GLN A 158 -0.68 -21.69 -12.48
N ARG A 159 -1.56 -20.87 -11.88
CA ARG A 159 -3.02 -21.00 -12.04
C ARG A 159 -3.47 -20.83 -13.48
N GLU A 160 -2.75 -20.03 -14.27
CA GLU A 160 -3.00 -19.81 -15.69
C GLU A 160 -2.28 -20.80 -16.60
N GLY A 161 -1.55 -21.78 -16.05
CA GLY A 161 -0.78 -22.75 -16.81
C GLY A 161 0.48 -22.18 -17.48
N LYS A 162 0.98 -21.02 -17.02
CA LYS A 162 2.20 -20.38 -17.52
C LYS A 162 3.38 -20.62 -16.56
N ARG A 163 4.59 -20.57 -17.10
CA ARG A 163 5.83 -20.74 -16.33
C ARG A 163 6.58 -19.41 -16.22
N LEU A 164 7.22 -19.20 -15.08
CA LEU A 164 8.12 -18.09 -14.83
C LEU A 164 9.55 -18.61 -14.92
N THR A 165 10.40 -17.95 -15.70
CA THR A 165 11.84 -18.23 -15.74
C THR A 165 12.54 -17.32 -14.75
N ARG A 166 13.35 -17.90 -13.86
CA ARG A 166 14.13 -17.16 -12.88
C ARG A 166 15.61 -17.21 -13.27
N GLY A 167 16.31 -16.14 -12.91
CA GLY A 167 17.75 -16.02 -13.08
C GLY A 167 18.36 -15.23 -11.94
N TYR A 168 19.68 -15.31 -11.83
CA TYR A 168 20.47 -14.48 -10.92
C TYR A 168 21.51 -13.68 -11.72
N VAL A 169 21.79 -12.47 -11.25
CA VAL A 169 22.74 -11.56 -11.88
C VAL A 169 23.99 -11.49 -11.01
N ASP A 170 25.14 -11.81 -11.58
CA ASP A 170 26.46 -11.68 -10.95
C ASP A 170 27.32 -10.73 -11.79
N GLY A 171 27.52 -9.51 -11.29
CA GLY A 171 28.12 -8.41 -12.06
C GLY A 171 27.33 -8.12 -13.34
N ASP A 172 28.00 -8.29 -14.49
CA ASP A 172 27.42 -8.03 -15.81
C ASP A 172 26.80 -9.28 -16.47
N MET A 173 26.81 -10.42 -15.78
CA MET A 173 26.32 -11.70 -16.31
C MET A 173 24.97 -12.08 -15.70
N GLU A 174 24.02 -12.44 -16.56
CA GLU A 174 22.72 -12.99 -16.18
C GLU A 174 22.69 -14.50 -16.42
N PHE A 175 22.56 -15.26 -15.34
CA PHE A 175 22.46 -16.72 -15.38
C PHE A 175 21.00 -17.13 -15.26
N TRP A 176 20.50 -17.86 -16.26
CA TRP A 176 19.12 -18.37 -16.30
C TRP A 176 19.07 -19.85 -15.94
N GLU A 177 17.96 -20.31 -15.34
CA GLU A 177 17.74 -21.72 -14.98
C GLU A 177 17.77 -22.68 -16.19
N ASP A 178 17.50 -22.16 -17.39
CA ASP A 178 17.58 -22.91 -18.65
C ASP A 178 19.05 -23.14 -19.12
N GLY A 179 20.04 -22.77 -18.30
CA GLY A 179 21.47 -22.89 -18.60
C GLY A 179 22.01 -21.80 -19.54
N THR A 180 21.17 -20.86 -19.96
CA THR A 180 21.57 -19.74 -20.82
C THR A 180 22.27 -18.66 -19.99
N VAL A 181 23.41 -18.18 -20.46
CA VAL A 181 24.11 -17.01 -19.89
C VAL A 181 24.00 -15.86 -20.87
N LYS A 182 23.51 -14.70 -20.41
CA LYS A 182 23.43 -13.47 -21.22
C LYS A 182 24.27 -12.39 -20.57
N LYS A 183 25.01 -11.62 -21.37
CA LYS A 183 25.61 -10.37 -20.90
C LYS A 183 24.49 -9.34 -20.76
N ARG A 184 24.46 -8.61 -19.65
CA ARG A 184 23.54 -7.50 -19.44
C ARG A 184 23.84 -6.43 -20.48
N GLU A 185 22.91 -6.22 -21.39
CA GLU A 185 22.96 -5.07 -22.30
C GLU A 185 22.55 -3.85 -21.48
N GLU A 186 23.41 -2.83 -21.41
CA GLU A 186 23.08 -1.54 -20.84
C GLU A 186 21.87 -1.00 -21.61
N ALA A 187 20.73 -0.90 -20.93
CA ALA A 187 19.58 -0.20 -21.50
C ALA A 187 19.99 1.25 -21.66
N ASP A 188 20.32 1.64 -22.89
CA ASP A 188 20.47 3.02 -23.33
C ASP A 188 19.24 3.80 -22.85
N ASP A 189 19.40 4.51 -21.73
CA ASP A 189 18.47 5.52 -21.28
C ASP A 189 18.52 6.62 -22.33
N GLY A 190 17.62 6.49 -23.32
CA GLY A 190 17.26 7.52 -24.28
C GLY A 190 16.73 8.75 -23.55
N SER A 191 17.64 9.48 -22.94
CA SER A 191 17.54 10.85 -22.49
C SER A 191 17.44 11.76 -23.73
N GLN A 192 16.33 11.63 -24.46
CA GLN A 192 15.92 12.66 -25.41
C GLN A 192 15.37 13.85 -24.63
N ALA A 193 16.29 14.76 -24.31
CA ALA A 193 15.98 16.16 -24.12
C ALA A 193 15.22 16.67 -25.36
N LYS A 194 14.05 17.25 -25.14
CA LYS A 194 13.41 18.17 -26.06
C LYS A 194 12.69 19.25 -25.29
#